data_AF-A0A2I0T6T5-F1
#
_entry.id   AF-A0A2I0T6T5-F1
#
_cell.length_a   1.000
_cell.length_b   1.000
_cell.length_c   1.000
_cell.angle_alpha   90.00
_cell.angle_beta   90.00
_cell.angle_gamma   90.00
#
_symmetry.space_group_name_H-M   'P 1'
#
loop_
_entity.id
_entity.type
_entity.pdbx_description
1 polymer ?
#
loop_
_entity_poly.entity_id
_entity_poly.type
_entity_poly.pdbx_seq_one_letter_code
_entity_poly.pdbx_strand_id
1 'polypeptide(L)'
;MEDANRKSRGEGRARGGVPVKVTNAGDGATRCSALELFVYLNDIAGKHGVGRIDIVENRFVGMKSRGIYETPAGTILYHAHLDIEAFTMDREVRKIKQGLALKFSELVYNGEGCCFPDSRC
;
A
#
# COMPACT_ATOMS: atom_id res chain seq x y z
N MET A 1 -4.14 -22.12 -23.00
CA MET A 1 -3.19 -22.00 -21.85
C MET A 1 -2.16 -20.88 -22.08
N GLU A 2 -2.44 -19.89 -22.93
CA GLU A 2 -1.40 -19.02 -23.51
C GLU A 2 -1.36 -17.59 -22.94
N ASP A 3 -2.32 -17.18 -22.11
CA ASP A 3 -2.42 -15.78 -21.64
C ASP A 3 -1.92 -15.52 -20.21
N ALA A 4 -1.45 -16.54 -19.48
CA ALA A 4 -1.09 -16.41 -18.06
C ALA A 4 0.21 -15.61 -17.80
N ASN A 5 0.99 -15.29 -18.84
CA ASN A 5 2.28 -14.58 -18.72
C ASN A 5 2.29 -13.20 -19.40
N ARG A 6 1.12 -12.58 -19.63
CA ARG A 6 1.06 -11.20 -20.11
C ARG A 6 1.22 -10.24 -18.94
N LYS A 7 2.32 -9.48 -18.91
CA LYS A 7 2.55 -8.43 -17.89
C LYS A 7 1.47 -7.35 -18.00
N SER A 8 0.60 -7.24 -17.00
CA SER A 8 -0.33 -6.12 -16.86
C SER A 8 0.45 -4.86 -16.52
N ARG A 9 0.58 -3.93 -17.47
CA ARG A 9 1.19 -2.62 -17.24
C ARG A 9 0.11 -1.62 -16.84
N GLY A 10 0.28 -1.00 -15.68
CA GLY A 10 -0.64 0.02 -15.17
C GLY A 10 0.07 1.37 -15.04
N GLU A 11 -0.61 2.44 -15.44
CA GLU A 11 -0.19 3.82 -15.17
C GLU A 11 -1.04 4.38 -14.04
N GLY A 12 -0.37 4.81 -12.96
CA GLY A 12 -0.98 5.45 -11.81
C GLY A 12 -0.75 6.96 -11.83
N ARG A 13 -1.77 7.75 -11.48
CA ARG A 13 -1.62 9.17 -11.18
C ARG A 13 -1.90 9.39 -9.69
N ALA A 14 -0.97 10.04 -9.00
CA ALA A 14 -1.16 10.50 -7.63
C ALA A 14 -1.19 12.03 -7.56
N ARG A 15 -1.97 12.58 -6.63
CA ARG A 15 -1.94 14.00 -6.25
C ARG A 15 -1.79 14.09 -4.75
N GLY A 16 -0.80 14.86 -4.27
CA GLY A 16 -0.52 15.00 -2.83
C GLY A 16 -0.25 13.67 -2.13
N GLY A 17 0.32 12.69 -2.83
CA GLY A 17 0.56 11.33 -2.30
C GLY A 17 -0.64 10.38 -2.37
N VAL A 18 -1.84 10.86 -2.70
CA VAL A 18 -3.06 10.04 -2.80
C VAL A 18 -3.26 9.56 -4.24
N PRO A 19 -3.51 8.26 -4.49
CA PRO A 19 -3.81 7.76 -5.83
C PRO A 19 -5.18 8.29 -6.29
N VAL A 20 -5.20 8.98 -7.42
CA VAL A 20 -6.42 9.60 -8.00
C VAL A 20 -6.87 8.91 -9.28
N LYS A 21 -6.00 8.15 -9.93
CA LYS A 21 -6.31 7.48 -11.20
C LYS A 21 -5.43 6.25 -11.40
N VAL A 22 -6.01 5.16 -11.88
CA VAL A 22 -5.28 4.01 -12.43
C VAL A 22 -5.82 3.73 -13.83
N THR A 23 -4.91 3.57 -14.78
CA THR A 23 -5.20 3.20 -16.16
C THR A 23 -4.47 1.89 -16.46
N ASN A 24 -5.15 0.89 -16.99
CA ASN A 24 -4.50 -0.32 -17.50
C ASN A 24 -4.11 -0.13 -18.97
N ALA A 25 -2.83 -0.31 -19.30
CA ALA A 25 -2.32 -0.16 -20.65
C ALA A 25 -2.77 -1.28 -21.62
N GLY A 26 -3.21 -2.42 -21.09
CA GLY A 26 -3.75 -3.53 -21.89
C GLY A 26 -5.21 -3.33 -22.32
N ASP A 27 -6.05 -2.89 -21.39
CA ASP A 27 -7.51 -2.82 -21.58
C ASP A 27 -8.04 -1.39 -21.78
N GLY A 28 -7.20 -0.36 -21.59
CA GLY A 28 -7.61 1.06 -21.61
C GLY A 28 -8.53 1.47 -20.45
N ALA A 29 -8.95 0.52 -19.61
CA ALA A 29 -9.86 0.75 -18.50
C ALA A 29 -9.24 1.72 -17.49
N THR A 30 -9.98 2.78 -17.21
CA THR A 30 -9.60 3.85 -16.29
C THR A 30 -10.53 3.85 -15.08
N ARG A 31 -9.96 3.92 -13.88
CA ARG A 31 -10.70 4.08 -12.62
C ARG A 31 -10.28 5.37 -11.92
N CYS A 32 -11.25 6.14 -11.45
CA CYS A 32 -11.04 7.47 -10.82
C CYS A 32 -11.53 7.54 -9.36
N SER A 33 -12.47 6.69 -8.96
CA SER A 33 -12.93 6.61 -7.56
C SER A 33 -11.95 5.80 -6.72
N ALA A 34 -11.68 6.25 -5.49
CA ALA A 34 -10.70 5.61 -4.59
C ALA A 34 -11.06 4.14 -4.30
N LEU A 35 -12.33 3.85 -4.02
CA LEU A 35 -12.79 2.48 -3.74
C LEU A 35 -12.69 1.59 -4.98
N GLU A 36 -13.18 2.06 -6.12
CA GLU A 36 -13.15 1.29 -7.36
C GLU A 36 -11.72 0.99 -7.83
N LEU A 37 -10.83 1.96 -7.67
CA LEU A 37 -9.40 1.82 -7.96
C LEU A 37 -8.77 0.75 -7.08
N PHE A 38 -9.07 0.76 -5.79
CA PHE A 38 -8.53 -0.22 -4.84
C PHE A 38 -9.05 -1.64 -5.13
N VAL A 39 -10.35 -1.78 -5.38
CA VAL A 39 -10.98 -3.08 -5.73
C VAL A 39 -10.42 -3.62 -7.04
N TYR A 40 -10.25 -2.75 -8.05
CA TYR A 40 -9.68 -3.13 -9.33
C TYR A 40 -8.21 -3.60 -9.21
N LEU A 41 -7.40 -2.89 -8.42
CA LEU A 41 -6.03 -3.30 -8.16
C LEU A 41 -5.96 -4.63 -7.41
N ASN A 42 -6.91 -4.91 -6.50
CA ASN A 42 -6.98 -6.21 -5.82
C ASN A 42 -7.25 -7.36 -6.79
N ASP A 43 -8.18 -7.20 -7.74
CA ASP A 43 -8.50 -8.24 -8.73
C ASP A 43 -7.31 -8.56 -9.65
N ILE A 44 -6.63 -7.52 -10.15
CA ILE A 44 -5.42 -7.70 -11.00
C ILE A 44 -4.29 -8.34 -10.19
N ALA A 45 -3.94 -7.77 -9.05
CA ALA A 45 -2.84 -8.26 -8.23
C ALA A 45 -3.09 -9.68 -7.71
N GLY A 46 -4.36 -10.01 -7.39
CA GLY A 46 -4.77 -11.36 -7.00
C GLY A 46 -4.54 -12.38 -8.11
N LYS A 47 -4.87 -12.05 -9.36
CA LYS A 47 -4.58 -12.92 -10.53
C LYS A 47 -3.09 -13.15 -10.75
N HIS A 48 -2.26 -12.16 -10.42
CA HIS A 48 -0.81 -12.23 -10.56
C HIS A 48 -0.07 -12.71 -9.30
N GLY A 49 -0.79 -13.04 -8.21
CA GLY A 49 -0.19 -13.55 -6.97
C GLY A 49 0.67 -12.53 -6.21
N VAL A 50 0.41 -11.23 -6.38
CA VAL A 50 1.16 -10.14 -5.75
C VAL A 50 0.68 -9.90 -4.32
N GLY A 51 1.61 -9.61 -3.40
CA GLY A 51 1.30 -9.13 -2.05
C GLY A 51 1.15 -10.19 -0.97
N ARG A 52 1.75 -11.37 -1.15
CA ARG A 52 1.83 -12.41 -0.11
C ARG A 52 3.08 -12.22 0.75
N ILE A 53 2.89 -12.21 2.06
CA ILE A 53 3.97 -12.06 3.04
C ILE A 53 3.76 -13.09 4.15
N ASP A 54 4.79 -13.91 4.42
CA ASP A 54 4.88 -14.77 5.60
C ASP A 54 5.95 -14.20 6.53
N ILE A 55 5.52 -13.71 7.69
CA ILE A 55 6.40 -13.07 8.67
C ILE A 55 6.14 -13.58 10.07
N VAL A 56 7.20 -13.53 10.88
CA VAL A 56 7.11 -13.67 12.33
C VAL A 56 7.24 -12.28 12.93
N GLU A 57 6.18 -11.81 13.56
CA GLU A 57 6.11 -10.50 14.20
C GLU A 57 6.10 -10.61 15.73
N ASN A 58 6.57 -9.57 16.40
CA ASN A 58 6.50 -9.46 17.86
C ASN A 58 5.21 -8.73 18.23
N ARG A 59 4.34 -9.36 19.01
CA ARG A 59 3.13 -8.73 19.56
C ARG A 59 3.48 -7.75 20.66
N PHE A 60 2.59 -6.80 20.90
CA PHE A 60 2.71 -5.83 21.99
C PHE A 60 2.90 -6.50 23.37
N VAL A 61 2.23 -7.62 23.61
CA VAL A 61 2.33 -8.41 24.87
C VAL A 61 3.61 -9.27 24.94
N GLY A 62 4.59 -9.06 24.06
CA GLY A 62 5.90 -9.72 24.10
C GLY A 62 5.94 -11.16 23.54
N MET A 63 4.85 -11.65 22.96
CA MET A 63 4.79 -12.96 22.30
C MET A 63 5.11 -12.84 20.81
N LYS A 64 5.83 -13.81 20.25
CA LYS A 64 6.02 -13.91 18.79
C LYS A 64 4.82 -14.62 18.15
N SER A 65 4.37 -14.13 17.01
CA SER A 65 3.38 -14.82 16.18
C SER A 65 3.83 -14.90 14.72
N ARG A 66 3.62 -16.06 14.11
CA ARG A 66 3.73 -16.22 12.65
C ARG A 66 2.38 -15.90 12.02
N GLY A 67 2.39 -15.05 11.01
CA GLY A 67 1.20 -14.66 10.26
C GLY A 67 1.49 -14.67 8.76
N ILE A 68 0.51 -15.14 8.00
CA ILE A 68 0.50 -15.05 6.54
C ILE A 68 -0.50 -13.97 6.18
N TYR A 69 -0.04 -12.94 5.48
CA TYR A 69 -0.85 -11.79 5.09
C TYR A 69 -0.90 -11.68 3.57
N GLU A 70 -2.08 -11.38 3.04
CA GLU A 70 -2.31 -11.13 1.62
C GLU A 70 -2.80 -9.69 1.45
N THR A 71 -1.97 -8.84 0.84
CA THR A 71 -2.25 -7.41 0.62
C THR A 71 -1.98 -6.99 -0.83
N PRO A 72 -2.82 -7.45 -1.78
CA PRO A 72 -2.58 -7.30 -3.21
C PRO A 72 -2.49 -5.83 -3.68
N ALA A 73 -3.57 -5.04 -3.53
CA ALA A 73 -3.54 -3.62 -3.93
C ALA A 73 -2.59 -2.79 -3.07
N GLY A 74 -2.51 -3.10 -1.77
CA GLY A 74 -1.63 -2.40 -0.82
C GLY A 74 -0.17 -2.47 -1.25
N THR A 75 0.29 -3.65 -1.67
CA THR A 75 1.67 -3.85 -2.16
C THR A 75 1.97 -3.01 -3.40
N ILE A 76 1.06 -3.00 -4.39
CA ILE A 76 1.25 -2.21 -5.61
C ILE A 76 1.28 -0.71 -5.30
N LEU A 77 0.32 -0.23 -4.50
CA LEU A 77 0.22 1.18 -4.15
C LEU A 77 1.41 1.64 -3.31
N TYR A 78 1.92 0.78 -2.42
CA TYR A 78 3.09 1.09 -1.59
C TYR A 78 4.33 1.34 -2.47
N HIS A 79 4.64 0.44 -3.40
CA HIS A 79 5.77 0.61 -4.31
C HIS A 79 5.60 1.81 -5.24
N ALA A 80 4.40 1.98 -5.83
CA ALA A 80 4.13 3.13 -6.69
C ALA A 80 4.25 4.47 -5.94
N HIS A 81 3.81 4.51 -4.68
CA HIS A 81 3.93 5.71 -3.85
C HIS A 81 5.40 6.01 -3.52
N LEU A 82 6.19 5.01 -3.13
CA LEU A 82 7.63 5.19 -2.88
C LEU A 82 8.38 5.70 -4.11
N ASP A 83 8.05 5.20 -5.30
CA ASP A 83 8.67 5.64 -6.55
C ASP A 83 8.34 7.10 -6.87
N ILE A 84 7.08 7.52 -6.70
CA ILE A 84 6.67 8.92 -6.89
C ILE A 84 7.33 9.83 -5.85
N GLU A 85 7.42 9.38 -4.60
CA GLU A 85 8.10 10.12 -3.55
C GLU A 85 9.59 10.27 -3.84
N ALA A 86 10.24 9.23 -4.36
CA ALA A 86 11.65 9.25 -4.77
C ALA A 86 11.93 10.35 -5.82
N PHE A 87 10.96 10.60 -6.70
CA PHE A 87 11.09 11.60 -7.76
C PHE A 87 10.71 13.03 -7.33
N THR A 88 9.71 13.17 -6.45
CA THR A 88 9.12 14.48 -6.12
C THR A 88 9.64 15.11 -4.83
N MET A 89 10.16 14.31 -3.89
CA MET A 89 10.57 14.80 -2.57
C MET A 89 12.07 15.14 -2.53
N ASP A 90 12.43 16.16 -1.74
CA ASP A 90 13.83 16.46 -1.44
C ASP A 90 14.48 15.33 -0.61
N ARG A 91 15.79 15.15 -0.79
CA ARG A 91 16.54 14.08 -0.13
C ARG A 91 16.52 14.19 1.39
N GLU A 92 16.69 15.39 1.96
CA GLU A 92 16.76 15.56 3.41
C GLU A 92 15.39 15.42 4.06
N VAL A 93 14.35 15.94 3.39
CA VAL A 93 12.95 15.73 3.82
C VAL A 93 12.59 14.24 3.82
N ARG A 94 13.01 13.49 2.79
CA ARG A 94 12.76 12.04 2.71
C ARG A 94 13.40 11.27 3.86
N LYS A 95 14.62 11.63 4.28
CA LYS A 95 15.28 10.98 5.43
C LYS A 95 14.50 11.18 6.72
N ILE A 96 14.05 12.41 6.98
CA ILE A 96 13.25 12.74 8.16
C ILE A 96 11.92 11.95 8.12
N LYS A 97 11.24 11.95 6.97
CA LYS A 97 10.00 11.19 6.77
C LYS A 97 10.18 9.69 7.03
N GLN A 98 11.28 9.09 6.58
CA GLN A 98 11.55 7.66 6.83
C GLN A 98 11.71 7.36 8.32
N GLY A 99 12.39 8.23 9.08
CA GLY A 99 12.48 8.08 10.54
C GLY A 99 11.11 8.17 11.23
N LEU A 100 10.28 9.15 10.82
CA LEU A 100 8.93 9.31 11.34
C LEU A 100 8.00 8.15 10.94
N ALA A 101 8.17 7.57 9.75
CA ALA A 101 7.35 6.46 9.26
C ALA A 101 7.52 5.18 10.10
N LEU A 102 8.73 4.92 10.61
CA LEU A 102 8.98 3.79 11.51
C LEU A 102 8.23 3.97 12.83
N LYS A 103 8.31 5.17 13.43
CA LYS A 103 7.58 5.50 14.66
C LYS A 103 6.07 5.46 14.46
N PHE A 104 5.58 5.97 13.32
CA PHE A 104 4.17 5.87 12.96
C PHE A 104 3.70 4.41 12.87
N SER A 105 4.51 3.53 12.29
CA SER A 105 4.19 2.11 12.18
C SER A 105 4.10 1.43 13.56
N GLU A 106 5.01 1.78 14.48
CA GLU A 106 4.96 1.30 15.88
C GLU A 106 3.67 1.76 16.59
N LEU A 107 3.30 3.03 16.47
CA LEU A 107 2.08 3.59 17.10
C LEU A 107 0.80 2.94 16.57
N VAL A 108 0.73 2.69 15.26
CA VAL A 108 -0.41 2.00 14.64
C VAL A 108 -0.48 0.55 15.11
N TYR A 109 0.67 -0.15 15.22
CA TYR A 109 0.72 -1.53 15.69
C TYR A 109 0.30 -1.66 17.16
N ASN A 110 0.71 -0.72 18.01
CA ASN A 110 0.37 -0.71 19.44
C ASN A 110 -1.07 -0.25 19.71
N GLY A 111 -1.78 0.29 18.71
CA GLY A 111 -3.12 0.85 18.87
C GLY A 111 -3.14 2.23 19.56
N GLU A 112 -1.99 2.87 19.73
CA GLU A 112 -1.84 4.19 20.38
C GLU A 112 -2.35 5.34 19.48
N GLY A 113 -2.58 5.07 18.19
CA GLY A 113 -2.99 6.05 17.19
C GLY A 113 -4.46 6.47 17.17
N CYS A 114 -5.33 5.90 18.02
CA CYS A 114 -6.79 6.12 17.96
C CYS A 114 -7.39 6.60 19.29
N CYS A 115 -6.68 7.42 20.06
CA CYS A 115 -7.30 8.23 21.10
C CYS A 115 -7.51 9.65 20.55
N PHE A 116 -8.59 9.85 19.78
CA PHE A 116 -9.15 11.19 19.65
C PHE A 116 -9.66 11.61 21.03
N PRO A 117 -9.37 12.83 21.52
CA PRO A 117 -9.81 13.29 22.84
C PRO A 117 -11.34 13.44 22.98
N ASP A 118 -12.15 12.95 22.03
CA ASP A 118 -13.58 13.23 21.95
C ASP A 118 -14.48 12.01 21.62
N SER A 119 -14.02 10.78 21.85
CA SER A 119 -14.91 9.62 21.89
C SER A 119 -15.15 9.18 23.33
N ARG A 120 -16.07 9.89 23.99
CA ARG A 120 -16.79 9.36 25.15
C ARG A 120 -17.48 8.06 24.73
N CYS A 121 -17.37 7.04 25.58
CA CYS A 121 -18.30 5.91 25.59
C CYS A 121 -19.74 6.39 25.76
#